data_AF-A0A2H8TUR0-F1
#
_entry.id   AF-A0A2H8TUR0-F1
#
_cell.length_a   1.000
_cell.length_b   1.000
_cell.length_c   1.000
_cell.angle_alpha   90.00
_cell.angle_beta   90.00
_cell.angle_gamma   90.00
#
_symmetry.space_group_name_H-M   'P 1'
#
loop_
_entity.id
_entity.type
_entity.pdbx_description
1 polymer ?
#
loop_
_entity_poly.entity_id
_entity_poly.type
_entity_poly.pdbx_seq_one_letter_code
_entity_poly.pdbx_strand_id
1 'polypeptide(L)'
;MSPSTGIIFNNQMDDFSSPEVVNNYGIPSSPSNFIEPGKRPMSSMCPTIITDKNDDFVLAIGGAGGSKITITIAYILALILWYNMTLKEAIDKPRIYHQLIPMKV
;
A
#
# COMPACT_ATOMS: atom_id res chain seq x y z
N MET A 1 -15.06 15.90 -11.17
CA MET A 1 -14.70 17.16 -10.47
C MET A 1 -15.96 17.99 -10.34
N SER A 2 -16.22 18.55 -9.16
CA SER A 2 -17.33 19.46 -8.90
C SER A 2 -17.13 20.78 -9.67
N PRO A 3 -18.06 21.19 -10.56
CA PRO A 3 -17.91 22.44 -11.30
C PRO A 3 -17.95 23.69 -10.43
N SER A 4 -18.59 23.64 -9.26
CA SER A 4 -18.75 24.80 -8.36
C SER A 4 -17.62 24.92 -7.33
N THR A 5 -17.02 23.81 -6.91
CA THR A 5 -16.01 23.79 -5.83
C THR A 5 -14.63 23.33 -6.28
N GLY A 6 -14.50 22.77 -7.49
CA GLY A 6 -13.25 22.18 -7.97
C GLY A 6 -12.84 20.86 -7.29
N ILE A 7 -13.65 20.35 -6.34
CA ILE A 7 -13.33 19.10 -5.63
C ILE A 7 -13.36 17.92 -6.60
N ILE A 8 -12.29 17.13 -6.61
CA ILE A 8 -12.22 15.85 -7.31
C ILE A 8 -12.67 14.77 -6.31
N PHE A 9 -13.71 14.01 -6.68
CA PHE A 9 -14.20 12.91 -5.86
C PHE A 9 -13.29 11.70 -6.01
N ASN A 10 -13.08 10.98 -4.91
CA ASN A 10 -12.39 9.70 -4.95
C ASN A 10 -13.26 8.63 -5.62
N ASN A 11 -12.62 7.54 -6.01
CA ASN A 11 -13.24 6.30 -6.46
C ASN A 11 -12.94 5.15 -5.49
N GLN A 12 -12.84 5.42 -4.18
CA GLN A 12 -12.38 4.45 -3.17
C GLN A 12 -13.27 3.21 -3.07
N MET A 13 -14.50 3.27 -3.59
CA MET A 13 -15.39 2.11 -3.68
C MET A 13 -14.78 0.96 -4.50
N ASP A 14 -13.82 1.24 -5.39
CA ASP A 14 -13.06 0.23 -6.17
C ASP A 14 -12.18 -0.68 -5.30
N ASP A 15 -11.82 -0.24 -4.09
CA ASP A 15 -11.01 -1.04 -3.16
C ASP A 15 -11.82 -2.15 -2.46
N PHE A 16 -13.16 -2.11 -2.51
CA PHE A 16 -13.98 -3.24 -2.06
C PHE A 16 -13.91 -4.41 -3.04
N SER A 17 -14.11 -5.62 -2.53
CA SER A 17 -14.40 -6.78 -3.35
C SER A 17 -15.88 -6.78 -3.76
N SER A 18 -16.15 -7.18 -5.00
CA SER A 18 -17.48 -7.57 -5.45
C SER A 18 -17.49 -9.08 -5.72
N PRO A 19 -18.57 -9.81 -5.40
CA PRO A 19 -18.65 -11.24 -5.68
C PRO A 19 -18.29 -11.54 -7.14
N GLU A 20 -17.42 -12.53 -7.34
CA GLU A 20 -17.00 -13.03 -8.68
C GLU A 20 -16.25 -12.02 -9.56
N VAL A 21 -15.86 -10.85 -9.01
CA VAL A 21 -15.07 -9.84 -9.72
C VAL A 21 -13.61 -9.87 -9.26
N VAL A 22 -12.69 -9.94 -10.22
CA VAL A 22 -11.26 -9.68 -10.01
C VAL A 22 -11.01 -8.19 -10.13
N ASN A 23 -10.36 -7.59 -9.14
CA ASN A 23 -10.13 -6.15 -9.14
C ASN A 23 -9.04 -5.71 -10.13
N ASN A 24 -8.81 -4.40 -10.24
CA ASN A 24 -7.81 -3.79 -11.12
C ASN A 24 -6.36 -4.25 -10.86
N TYR A 25 -6.09 -4.83 -9.69
CA TYR A 25 -4.78 -5.37 -9.30
C TYR A 25 -4.66 -6.89 -9.54
N GLY A 26 -5.68 -7.55 -10.10
CA GLY A 26 -5.66 -9.00 -10.35
C GLY A 26 -5.94 -9.85 -9.10
N ILE A 27 -6.46 -9.24 -8.03
CA ILE A 27 -6.77 -9.91 -6.76
C ILE A 27 -8.21 -10.47 -6.84
N PRO A 28 -8.44 -11.75 -6.52
CA PRO A 28 -9.78 -12.33 -6.50
C PRO A 28 -10.62 -11.73 -5.38
N SER A 29 -11.94 -11.83 -5.54
CA SER A 29 -12.90 -11.31 -4.57
C SER A 29 -12.72 -11.95 -3.19
N SER A 30 -12.72 -11.14 -2.13
CA SER A 30 -12.69 -11.59 -0.73
C SER A 30 -14.00 -11.21 -0.01
N PRO A 31 -14.76 -12.19 0.53
CA PRO A 31 -15.99 -11.90 1.27
C PRO A 31 -15.81 -10.94 2.46
N SER A 32 -14.65 -10.98 3.12
CA SER A 32 -14.32 -10.07 4.22
C SER A 32 -14.33 -8.59 3.81
N ASN A 33 -14.08 -8.32 2.52
CA ASN A 33 -13.99 -6.99 1.94
C ASN A 33 -15.17 -6.69 1.00
N PHE A 34 -16.32 -7.35 1.17
CA PHE A 34 -17.54 -6.97 0.43
C PHE A 34 -18.13 -5.64 0.93
N ILE A 35 -18.84 -4.98 0.03
CA ILE A 35 -19.51 -3.69 0.24
C ILE A 35 -20.65 -3.84 1.24
N GLU A 36 -20.62 -3.01 2.29
CA GLU A 36 -21.70 -2.86 3.26
C GLU A 36 -21.85 -1.37 3.62
N PRO A 37 -23.07 -0.88 3.92
CA PRO A 37 -23.27 0.51 4.33
C PRO A 37 -22.41 0.90 5.53
N GLY A 38 -21.65 1.99 5.41
CA GLY A 38 -20.78 2.49 6.49
C GLY A 38 -19.47 1.73 6.71
N LYS A 39 -19.26 0.59 6.03
CA LYS A 39 -18.00 -0.15 6.07
C LYS A 39 -16.89 0.62 5.35
N ARG A 40 -15.64 0.36 5.74
CA ARG A 40 -14.44 0.92 5.07
C ARG A 40 -13.80 -0.14 4.18
N PRO A 41 -13.39 0.20 2.95
CA PRO A 41 -12.69 -0.74 2.10
C PRO A 41 -11.28 -1.03 2.65
N MET A 42 -10.79 -2.23 2.41
CA MET A 42 -9.41 -2.62 2.70
C MET A 42 -8.44 -1.75 1.90
N SER A 43 -7.34 -1.33 2.52
CA SER A 43 -6.31 -0.52 1.88
C SER A 43 -4.94 -1.18 2.01
N SER A 44 -4.11 -1.03 0.98
CA SER A 44 -2.68 -1.43 1.02
C SER A 44 -1.79 -0.38 1.70
N MET A 45 -2.34 0.77 2.10
CA MET A 45 -1.56 1.82 2.75
C MET A 45 -1.00 1.36 4.09
N CYS A 46 0.29 1.62 4.30
CA CYS A 46 0.98 1.35 5.56
C CYS A 46 1.98 2.48 5.90
N PRO A 47 1.50 3.72 6.14
CA PRO A 47 2.38 4.77 6.67
C PRO A 47 2.98 4.29 7.99
N THR A 48 4.31 4.33 8.10
CA THR A 48 5.04 3.69 9.19
C THR A 48 6.03 4.69 9.80
N ILE A 49 6.04 4.77 11.13
CA ILE A 49 7.03 5.52 11.91
C ILE A 49 7.83 4.50 12.72
N ILE A 50 9.15 4.64 12.71
CA ILE A 50 10.08 3.81 13.47
C ILE A 50 10.73 4.69 14.54
N THR A 51 10.68 4.20 15.77
CA THR A 51 11.41 4.74 16.91
C THR A 51 12.49 3.76 17.36
N ASP A 52 13.51 4.28 18.02
CA ASP A 52 14.49 3.43 18.69
C ASP A 52 13.96 2.97 20.06
N LYS A 53 14.80 2.27 20.82
CA LYS A 53 14.47 1.76 22.16
C LYS A 53 14.22 2.85 23.22
N ASN A 54 14.57 4.10 22.92
CA ASN A 54 14.38 5.25 23.80
C ASN A 54 13.19 6.12 23.35
N ASP A 55 12.38 5.62 22.41
CA ASP A 55 11.28 6.34 21.74
C ASP A 55 11.74 7.54 20.90
N ASP A 56 13.03 7.63 20.58
CA ASP A 56 13.55 8.66 19.70
C ASP A 56 13.20 8.34 18.23
N PHE A 57 12.84 9.38 17.48
CA PHE A 57 12.49 9.25 16.06
C PHE A 57 13.69 8.75 15.24
N VAL A 58 13.47 7.69 14.45
CA VAL A 58 14.47 7.14 13.52
C VAL A 58 14.08 7.41 12.07
N LEU A 59 12.84 7.07 11.69
CA LEU A 59 12.39 7.13 10.30
C LEU A 59 10.87 7.26 10.22
N ALA A 60 10.39 8.08 9.29
CA ALA A 60 9.01 8.04 8.79
C ALA A 60 9.05 7.63 7.32
N ILE A 61 8.26 6.63 6.96
CA ILE A 61 8.20 6.10 5.61
C ILE A 61 6.76 5.80 5.20
N GLY A 62 6.46 6.05 3.93
CA GLY A 62 5.20 5.74 3.29
C GLY A 62 5.40 5.62 1.79
N GLY A 63 4.34 5.25 1.08
CA GLY A 63 4.41 5.03 -0.36
C GLY A 63 3.04 5.03 -1.01
N ALA A 64 3.05 5.22 -2.33
CA ALA A 64 1.89 5.08 -3.20
C ALA A 64 2.17 3.98 -4.24
N GLY A 65 1.10 3.41 -4.81
CA GLY A 65 1.23 2.35 -5.83
C GLY A 65 0.28 1.16 -5.67
N GLY A 66 -0.86 1.33 -4.98
CA GLY A 66 -1.87 0.28 -4.81
C GLY A 66 -1.34 -0.93 -4.06
N SER A 67 -1.58 -2.12 -4.59
CA SER A 67 -1.14 -3.40 -4.01
C SER A 67 0.38 -3.52 -3.78
N LYS A 68 1.19 -2.63 -4.39
CA LYS A 68 2.65 -2.59 -4.25
C LYS A 68 3.15 -1.88 -2.99
N ILE A 69 2.29 -1.14 -2.29
CA ILE A 69 2.70 -0.29 -1.16
C ILE A 69 3.34 -1.14 -0.06
N THR A 70 2.64 -2.15 0.46
CA THR A 70 3.10 -2.95 1.61
C THR A 70 4.49 -3.56 1.41
N ILE A 71 4.71 -4.23 0.27
CA ILE A 71 5.99 -4.88 0.00
C ILE A 71 7.10 -3.87 -0.33
N THR A 72 6.76 -2.72 -0.92
CA THR A 72 7.72 -1.62 -1.12
C THR A 72 8.26 -1.11 0.20
N ILE A 73 7.37 -0.88 1.17
CA ILE A 73 7.78 -0.42 2.51
C ILE A 73 8.61 -1.49 3.20
N ALA A 74 8.17 -2.76 3.19
CA ALA A 74 8.93 -3.87 3.76
C ALA A 74 10.33 -4.01 3.13
N TYR A 75 10.44 -3.89 1.81
CA TYR A 75 11.71 -3.98 1.10
C TYR A 75 12.68 -2.85 1.48
N ILE A 76 12.21 -1.59 1.48
CA ILE A 76 13.05 -0.44 1.87
C ILE A 76 13.51 -0.58 3.33
N LEU A 77 12.61 -0.99 4.23
CA LEU A 77 12.96 -1.21 5.63
C LEU A 77 14.00 -2.33 5.80
N ALA A 78 13.87 -3.43 5.07
CA ALA A 78 14.88 -4.49 5.08
C ALA A 78 16.25 -3.98 4.62
N LEU A 79 16.30 -3.19 3.54
CA LEU A 79 17.56 -2.60 3.05
C LEU A 79 18.24 -1.68 4.07
N ILE A 80 17.46 -0.87 4.79
CA ILE A 80 17.99 0.03 5.81
C ILE A 80 18.41 -0.76 7.06
N LEU A 81 17.51 -1.58 7.61
CA LEU A 81 17.69 -2.23 8.92
C LEU A 81 18.66 -3.43 8.87
N TRP A 82 18.69 -4.18 7.77
CA TRP A 82 19.47 -5.42 7.67
C TRP A 82 20.68 -5.29 6.76
N TYR A 83 20.63 -4.43 5.74
CA TYR A 83 21.73 -4.24 4.78
C TYR A 83 22.50 -2.93 4.99
N ASN A 84 22.18 -2.19 6.07
CA ASN A 84 22.86 -0.96 6.47
C ASN A 84 22.95 0.08 5.33
N MET A 85 21.94 0.12 4.46
CA MET A 85 21.85 1.12 3.39
C MET A 85 21.33 2.45 3.95
N THR A 86 21.80 3.54 3.37
CA THR A 86 21.18 4.85 3.60
C THR A 86 19.78 4.89 3.00
N LEU A 87 18.94 5.80 3.50
CA LEU A 87 17.59 5.99 2.97
C LEU A 87 17.59 6.26 1.45
N LYS A 88 18.54 7.05 0.95
CA LYS A 88 18.64 7.38 -0.47
C LYS A 88 18.95 6.14 -1.31
N GLU A 89 19.94 5.36 -0.91
CA GLU A 89 20.30 4.12 -1.58
C GLU A 89 19.11 3.15 -1.61
N ALA A 90 18.43 2.96 -0.48
CA ALA A 90 17.29 2.06 -0.39
C ALA A 90 16.10 2.51 -1.27
N ILE A 91 15.82 3.81 -1.36
CA ILE A 91 14.75 4.36 -2.21
C ILE A 91 15.08 4.18 -3.70
N ASP A 92 16.33 4.42 -4.11
CA ASP A 92 16.76 4.37 -5.51
C ASP A 92 16.88 2.95 -6.07
N LYS A 93 16.95 1.93 -5.21
CA LYS A 93 17.08 0.54 -5.66
C LYS A 93 15.86 0.12 -6.48
N PRO A 94 16.07 -0.59 -7.60
CA PRO A 94 14.99 -1.31 -8.28
C PRO A 94 14.29 -2.26 -7.32
N ARG A 95 12.99 -2.48 -7.57
CA ARG A 95 12.12 -3.28 -6.70
C ARG A 95 11.48 -4.40 -7.50
N ILE A 96 11.31 -5.54 -6.84
CA ILE A 96 10.63 -6.72 -7.36
C ILE A 96 9.30 -6.85 -6.62
N TYR A 97 8.25 -7.27 -7.32
CA TYR A 97 6.91 -7.34 -6.77
C TYR A 97 6.27 -8.70 -7.03
N HIS A 98 5.63 -9.29 -6.02
CA HIS A 98 4.78 -10.45 -6.19
C HIS A 98 3.69 -10.43 -5.11
N GLN A 99 2.43 -10.63 -5.51
CA GLN A 99 1.25 -10.58 -4.62
C GLN A 99 0.49 -11.90 -4.56
N LEU A 100 1.19 -13.01 -4.83
CA LEU A 100 0.65 -14.37 -4.98
C LEU A 100 -0.22 -14.52 -6.23
N ILE A 101 -1.28 -13.73 -6.39
CA ILE A 101 -2.17 -13.79 -7.55
C ILE A 101 -2.19 -12.42 -8.20
N PRO A 102 -1.88 -12.28 -9.51
CA PRO A 102 -1.45 -13.33 -10.44
C PRO A 102 -0.03 -13.86 -10.12
N MET A 103 0.26 -15.11 -10.49
CA MET A 103 1.57 -15.75 -10.34
C MET A 103 2.58 -15.20 -11.35
N LYS A 104 2.98 -13.94 -11.16
CA LYS A 104 4.00 -13.26 -11.97
C LYS A 104 4.74 -12.23 -11.12
N VAL A 105 6.00 -12.03 -11.48
CA VAL A 105 6.86 -10.95 -10.99
C VAL A 105 6.71 -9.74 -11.89
#